data_AF-A0A8T5RIQ6-F1
#
_entry.id   AF-A0A8T5RIQ6-F1
#
_cell.length_a   1.000
_cell.length_b   1.000
_cell.length_c   1.000
_cell.angle_alpha   90.00
_cell.angle_beta   90.00
_cell.angle_gamma   90.00
#
_symmetry.space_group_name_H-M   'P 1'
#
loop_
_entity.id
_entity.type
_entity.pdbx_description
1 polymer ?
#
loop_
_entity_poly.entity_id
_entity_poly.type
_entity_poly.pdbx_seq_one_letter_code
_entity_poly.pdbx_strand_id
1 'polypeptide(L)'
;DESKTALVNKEEEISNLNAYIDDLKKKLSANEKELDSLKSENIEIKSRIEELSSENESLKSQTDEKEKNISELTSNIEKKKKSLEETSTKLEEAEAELSEYKPPEMGSGGFKREERVSCPMCSAVGQYIKTVEDKSKVLSYVGHIPMYAKKNVCKKCGYEF
;
A
#
# COMPACT_ATOMS: atom_id res chain seq x y z
N ASP A 1 90.22 70.33 -13.40
CA ASP A 1 89.94 69.02 -12.79
C ASP A 1 88.57 68.50 -13.24
N GLU A 2 88.19 68.69 -14.52
CA GLU A 2 86.87 68.31 -15.07
C GLU A 2 86.66 66.80 -15.15
N SER A 3 87.74 66.03 -15.35
CA SER A 3 87.70 64.57 -15.32
C SER A 3 87.26 64.01 -13.96
N LYS A 4 87.58 64.67 -12.85
CA LYS A 4 87.10 64.24 -11.52
C LYS A 4 85.59 64.43 -11.38
N THR A 5 85.06 65.57 -11.83
CA THR A 5 83.61 65.83 -11.79
C THR A 5 82.84 64.82 -12.63
N ALA A 6 83.35 64.48 -13.82
CA ALA A 6 82.75 63.46 -14.67
C ALA A 6 82.76 62.05 -14.05
N LEU A 7 83.84 61.70 -13.33
CA LEU A 7 83.93 60.45 -12.58
C LEU A 7 82.88 60.36 -11.46
N VAL A 8 82.76 61.41 -10.64
CA VAL A 8 81.77 61.46 -9.54
C VAL A 8 80.34 61.30 -10.08
N ASN A 9 80.00 61.99 -11.17
CA ASN A 9 78.68 61.85 -11.78
C ASN A 9 78.41 60.42 -12.28
N LYS A 10 79.44 59.74 -12.81
CA LYS A 10 79.33 58.34 -13.24
C LYS A 10 79.19 57.39 -12.06
N GLU A 11 79.88 57.64 -10.95
CA GLU A 11 79.73 56.87 -9.72
C GLU A 11 78.31 57.00 -9.13
N GLU A 12 77.73 58.21 -9.14
CA GLU A 12 76.34 58.43 -8.74
C GLU A 12 75.35 57.69 -9.64
N GLU A 13 75.54 57.75 -10.97
CA GLU A 13 74.70 57.04 -11.94
C GLU A 13 74.77 55.52 -11.72
N ILE A 14 75.96 54.96 -11.48
CA ILE A 14 76.16 53.55 -11.14
C ILE A 14 75.44 53.19 -9.84
N SER A 15 75.55 54.02 -8.81
CA SER A 15 74.87 53.80 -7.53
C SER A 15 73.35 53.75 -7.71
N ASN A 16 72.79 54.68 -8.47
CA ASN A 16 71.35 54.74 -8.76
C ASN A 16 70.88 53.51 -9.57
N LEU A 17 71.64 53.10 -10.58
CA LEU A 17 71.34 51.91 -11.37
C LEU A 17 71.40 50.64 -10.51
N ASN A 18 72.37 50.51 -9.60
CA ASN A 18 72.46 49.38 -8.68
C ASN A 18 71.24 49.31 -7.74
N ALA A 19 70.83 50.44 -7.17
CA ALA A 19 69.63 50.50 -6.34
C ALA A 19 68.37 50.09 -7.11
N TYR A 20 68.25 50.52 -8.37
CA TYR A 20 67.15 50.13 -9.24
C TYR A 20 67.15 48.64 -9.58
N ILE A 21 68.33 48.07 -9.87
CA ILE A 21 68.50 46.63 -10.10
C ILE A 21 68.07 45.83 -8.87
N ASP A 22 68.44 46.27 -7.67
CA ASP A 22 68.07 45.58 -6.42
C ASP A 22 66.56 45.64 -6.15
N ASP A 23 65.91 46.77 -6.46
CA ASP A 23 64.44 46.86 -6.40
C ASP A 23 63.76 45.91 -7.40
N LEU A 24 64.25 45.86 -8.65
CA LEU A 24 63.74 44.93 -9.66
C LEU A 24 63.91 43.47 -9.24
N LYS A 25 65.05 43.09 -8.64
CA LYS A 25 65.27 41.74 -8.11
C LYS A 25 64.28 41.38 -7.01
N LYS A 26 63.97 42.31 -6.10
CA LYS A 26 62.97 42.10 -5.04
C LYS A 26 61.58 41.88 -5.62
N LYS A 27 61.18 42.70 -6.61
CA LYS A 27 59.90 42.56 -7.31
C LYS A 27 59.81 41.24 -8.07
N LEU A 28 60.89 40.84 -8.77
CA LEU A 28 60.96 39.55 -9.45
C LEU A 28 60.71 38.39 -8.48
N SER A 29 61.42 38.38 -7.33
CA SER A 29 61.27 37.33 -6.33
C SER A 29 59.87 37.31 -5.69
N ALA A 30 59.23 38.47 -5.50
CA ALA A 30 57.85 38.53 -5.03
C ALA A 30 56.87 37.93 -6.06
N ASN A 31 57.02 38.31 -7.34
CA ASN A 31 56.18 37.81 -8.41
C ASN A 31 56.36 36.30 -8.64
N GLU A 32 57.57 35.77 -8.49
CA GLU A 32 57.83 34.32 -8.56
C GLU A 32 57.05 33.55 -7.49
N LYS A 33 57.04 34.06 -6.25
CA LYS A 33 56.27 33.46 -5.15
C LYS A 33 54.77 33.52 -5.39
N GLU A 34 54.27 34.65 -5.90
CA GLU A 34 52.86 34.79 -6.25
C GLU A 34 52.46 33.84 -7.38
N LEU A 35 53.31 33.70 -8.40
CA LEU A 35 53.09 32.77 -9.50
C LEU A 35 53.02 31.32 -9.01
N ASP A 36 53.89 30.91 -8.08
CA ASP A 36 53.88 29.56 -7.52
C ASP A 36 52.65 29.31 -6.63
N SER A 37 52.20 30.33 -5.89
CA SER A 37 50.94 30.28 -5.14
C SER A 37 49.74 30.07 -6.08
N LEU A 38 49.64 30.89 -7.14
CA LEU A 38 48.54 30.80 -8.11
C LEU A 38 48.55 29.48 -8.87
N LYS A 39 49.72 28.92 -9.18
CA LYS A 39 49.83 27.57 -9.77
C LYS A 39 49.27 26.50 -8.84
N SER A 40 49.59 26.59 -7.55
CA SER A 40 49.11 25.65 -6.54
C SER A 40 47.59 25.71 -6.42
N GLU A 41 47.02 26.92 -6.32
CA GLU A 41 45.58 27.14 -6.30
C GLU A 41 44.90 26.62 -7.57
N ASN A 42 45.51 26.79 -8.74
CA ASN A 42 44.99 26.26 -10.00
C ASN A 42 44.90 24.73 -10.01
N ILE A 43 45.90 24.05 -9.42
CA ILE A 43 45.90 22.59 -9.28
C ILE A 43 44.76 22.14 -8.35
N GLU A 44 44.59 22.81 -7.21
CA GLU A 44 43.51 22.51 -6.26
C GLU A 44 42.12 22.71 -6.88
N ILE A 45 41.91 23.83 -7.58
CA ILE A 45 40.65 24.10 -8.29
C ILE A 45 40.37 23.03 -9.33
N LYS A 46 41.37 22.60 -10.11
CA LYS A 46 41.21 21.52 -11.09
C LYS A 46 40.81 20.20 -10.43
N SER A 47 41.47 19.82 -9.34
CA SER A 47 41.10 18.64 -8.56
C SER A 47 39.65 18.72 -8.09
N ARG A 48 39.24 19.89 -7.59
CA ARG A 48 37.87 20.08 -7.11
C ARG A 48 36.83 20.01 -8.22
N ILE A 49 37.16 20.51 -9.41
CA ILE A 49 36.30 20.39 -10.60
C ILE A 49 36.13 18.90 -10.97
N GLU A 50 37.21 18.12 -11.00
CA GLU A 50 37.14 16.69 -11.31
C GLU A 50 36.27 15.91 -10.31
N GLU A 51 36.43 16.18 -9.01
CA GLU A 51 35.59 15.60 -7.96
C GLU A 51 34.12 15.94 -8.16
N LEU A 52 33.78 17.23 -8.33
CA LEU A 52 32.40 17.68 -8.51
C LEU A 52 31.78 17.14 -9.81
N SER A 53 32.57 16.99 -10.87
CA SER A 53 32.14 16.33 -12.10
C SER A 53 31.77 14.88 -11.86
N SER A 54 32.61 14.13 -11.13
CA SER A 54 32.32 12.73 -10.79
C SER A 54 31.07 12.57 -9.91
N GLU A 55 30.88 13.48 -8.95
CA GLU A 55 29.70 13.51 -8.09
C GLU A 55 28.43 13.78 -8.90
N ASN A 56 28.48 14.73 -9.83
CA ASN A 56 27.36 15.02 -10.74
C ASN A 56 26.99 13.81 -11.61
N GLU A 57 27.96 13.08 -12.15
CA GLU A 57 27.70 11.87 -12.94
C GLU A 57 27.04 10.77 -12.10
N SER A 58 27.48 10.59 -10.85
CA SER A 58 26.87 9.65 -9.90
C SER A 58 25.42 10.03 -9.58
N LEU A 59 25.17 11.30 -9.25
CA LEU A 59 23.83 11.81 -8.93
C LEU A 59 22.88 11.69 -10.14
N LYS A 60 23.37 11.94 -11.34
CA LYS A 60 22.60 11.74 -12.57
C LYS A 60 22.22 10.27 -12.76
N SER A 61 23.15 9.35 -12.57
CA SER A 61 22.89 7.91 -12.67
C SER A 61 21.86 7.43 -11.64
N GLN A 62 21.94 7.92 -10.40
CA GLN A 62 20.94 7.62 -9.36
C GLN A 62 19.56 8.18 -9.70
N THR A 63 19.51 9.33 -10.38
CA THR A 63 18.24 9.93 -10.82
C THR A 63 17.59 9.10 -11.91
N ASP A 64 18.36 8.69 -12.92
CA ASP A 64 17.89 7.83 -14.00
C ASP A 64 17.37 6.47 -13.48
N GLU A 65 18.04 5.89 -12.47
CA GLU A 65 17.58 4.65 -11.82
C GLU A 65 16.25 4.86 -11.08
N LYS A 66 16.12 5.95 -10.31
CA LYS A 66 14.88 6.26 -9.61
C LYS A 66 13.72 6.51 -10.57
N GLU A 67 13.96 7.16 -11.71
CA GLU A 67 12.93 7.37 -12.74
C GLU A 67 12.45 6.05 -13.35
N LYS A 68 13.36 5.11 -13.63
CA LYS A 68 12.99 3.76 -14.07
C LYS A 68 12.14 3.03 -13.04
N ASN A 69 12.56 3.07 -11.77
CA ASN A 69 11.81 2.45 -10.68
C ASN A 69 10.40 3.05 -10.53
N ILE A 70 10.27 4.37 -10.65
CA ILE A 70 8.96 5.05 -10.63
C ILE A 70 8.09 4.58 -11.80
N SER A 71 8.65 4.47 -13.01
CA SER A 71 7.92 3.99 -14.19
C SER A 71 7.41 2.55 -13.98
N GLU A 72 8.27 1.65 -13.48
CA GLU A 72 7.89 0.26 -13.20
C GLU A 72 6.81 0.15 -12.12
N LEU A 73 6.96 0.90 -11.02
CA LEU A 73 5.97 0.93 -9.95
C LEU A 73 4.62 1.48 -10.45
N THR A 74 4.64 2.50 -11.29
CA THR A 74 3.44 3.08 -11.90
C THR A 74 2.72 2.03 -12.76
N SER A 75 3.45 1.35 -13.64
CA SER A 75 2.89 0.26 -14.46
C SER A 75 2.31 -0.88 -13.62
N ASN A 76 2.98 -1.23 -12.52
CA ASN A 76 2.49 -2.27 -11.61
C ASN A 76 1.22 -1.84 -10.87
N ILE A 77 1.11 -0.57 -10.49
CA ILE A 77 -0.11 -0.01 -9.88
C ILE A 77 -1.27 -0.07 -10.87
N GLU A 78 -1.07 0.32 -12.12
CA GLU A 78 -2.11 0.24 -13.16
C GLU A 78 -2.60 -1.19 -13.39
N LYS A 79 -1.67 -2.16 -13.50
CA LYS A 79 -2.02 -3.58 -13.63
C LYS A 79 -2.83 -4.09 -12.44
N LYS A 80 -2.41 -3.75 -11.22
CA LYS A 80 -3.14 -4.13 -10.00
C LYS A 80 -4.51 -3.49 -9.93
N LYS A 81 -4.64 -2.23 -10.34
CA LYS A 81 -5.94 -1.53 -10.38
C LYS A 81 -6.91 -2.23 -11.34
N LYS A 82 -6.45 -2.57 -12.55
CA LYS A 82 -7.25 -3.32 -13.51
C LYS A 82 -7.68 -4.68 -12.97
N SER A 83 -6.74 -5.42 -12.36
CA SER A 83 -7.06 -6.71 -11.73
C SER A 83 -8.08 -6.56 -10.59
N LEU A 84 -8.02 -5.47 -9.82
CA LEU A 84 -8.96 -5.20 -8.74
C LEU A 84 -10.37 -4.92 -9.29
N GLU A 85 -10.47 -4.10 -10.34
CA GLU A 85 -11.72 -3.84 -11.06
C GLU A 85 -12.34 -5.14 -11.59
N GLU A 86 -11.55 -5.99 -12.26
CA GLU A 86 -12.00 -7.31 -12.76
C GLU A 86 -12.46 -8.25 -11.63
N THR A 87 -11.81 -8.22 -10.47
CA THR A 87 -12.25 -9.02 -9.32
C THR A 87 -13.52 -8.46 -8.68
N SER A 88 -13.69 -7.13 -8.66
CA SER A 88 -14.88 -6.48 -8.13
C SER A 88 -16.11 -6.84 -8.96
N THR A 89 -16.00 -6.79 -10.29
CA THR A 89 -17.11 -7.16 -11.18
C THR A 89 -17.50 -8.62 -11.01
N LYS A 90 -16.52 -9.52 -10.90
CA LYS A 90 -16.80 -10.95 -10.63
C LYS A 90 -17.47 -11.19 -9.29
N LEU A 91 -17.13 -10.39 -8.28
CA LEU A 91 -17.76 -10.48 -6.96
C LEU A 91 -19.22 -10.03 -7.04
N GLU A 92 -19.49 -8.91 -7.70
CA GLU A 92 -20.86 -8.41 -7.93
C GLU A 92 -21.71 -9.44 -8.70
N GLU A 93 -21.15 -10.05 -9.75
CA GLU A 93 -21.81 -11.13 -10.51
C GLU A 93 -22.12 -12.33 -9.61
N ALA A 94 -21.15 -12.81 -8.83
CA ALA A 94 -21.33 -13.92 -7.92
C ALA A 94 -22.37 -13.61 -6.81
N GLU A 95 -22.38 -12.39 -6.27
CA GLU A 95 -23.38 -11.95 -5.30
C GLU A 95 -24.78 -11.90 -5.90
N ALA A 96 -24.91 -11.44 -7.15
CA ALA A 96 -26.16 -11.44 -7.89
C ALA A 96 -26.68 -12.87 -8.11
N GLU A 97 -25.83 -13.79 -8.60
CA GLU A 97 -26.19 -15.21 -8.74
C GLU A 97 -26.65 -15.82 -7.41
N LEU A 98 -25.91 -15.58 -6.32
CA LEU A 98 -26.24 -16.12 -5.00
C LEU A 98 -27.56 -15.57 -4.46
N SER A 99 -27.92 -14.33 -4.83
CA SER A 99 -29.21 -13.72 -4.49
C SER A 99 -30.39 -14.42 -5.18
N GLU A 100 -30.21 -14.91 -6.41
CA GLU A 100 -31.24 -15.66 -7.15
C GLU A 100 -31.52 -17.03 -6.50
N TYR A 101 -30.49 -17.66 -5.93
CA TYR A 101 -30.63 -18.91 -5.20
C TYR A 101 -31.01 -18.73 -3.72
N LYS A 102 -31.15 -17.47 -3.23
CA LYS A 102 -31.52 -17.23 -1.84
C LYS A 102 -32.95 -17.77 -1.63
N PRO A 103 -33.14 -18.73 -0.71
CA PRO A 103 -34.47 -19.21 -0.38
C PRO A 103 -35.34 -18.01 0.00
N PRO A 104 -36.63 -17.98 -0.38
CA PRO A 104 -37.53 -16.92 0.03
C PRO A 104 -37.42 -16.75 1.55
N GLU A 105 -37.31 -15.50 2.01
CA GLU A 105 -37.32 -15.23 3.44
C GLU A 105 -38.57 -15.88 4.01
N MET A 106 -38.38 -16.97 4.76
CA MET A 106 -39.41 -17.52 5.60
C MET A 106 -39.68 -16.42 6.61
N GLY A 107 -40.60 -15.52 6.27
CA GLY A 107 -41.11 -14.54 7.20
C GLY A 107 -41.54 -15.26 8.46
N SER A 108 -41.69 -14.50 9.54
CA SER A 108 -42.31 -14.96 10.79
C SER A 108 -43.76 -15.51 10.62
N GLY A 109 -44.23 -15.81 9.40
CA GLY A 109 -45.22 -16.83 9.14
C GLY A 109 -44.52 -18.18 9.21
N GLY A 110 -44.46 -18.72 10.43
CA GLY A 110 -43.83 -19.99 10.69
C GLY A 110 -44.26 -21.04 9.67
N PHE A 111 -43.42 -22.06 9.50
CA PHE A 111 -43.97 -23.39 9.23
C PHE A 111 -45.29 -23.45 10.00
N LYS A 112 -46.43 -23.54 9.30
CA LYS A 112 -47.58 -24.16 9.92
C LYS A 112 -47.06 -25.56 10.23
N ARG A 113 -46.38 -25.70 11.37
CA ARG A 113 -46.34 -26.94 12.10
C ARG A 113 -47.82 -27.23 12.16
N GLU A 114 -48.27 -28.19 11.37
CA GLU A 114 -49.58 -28.81 11.53
C GLU A 114 -49.83 -28.77 13.03
N GLU A 115 -50.83 -27.96 13.44
CA GLU A 115 -50.99 -27.45 14.80
C GLU A 115 -50.47 -28.48 15.77
N ARG A 116 -49.31 -28.19 16.42
CA ARG A 116 -48.64 -29.21 17.21
C ARG A 116 -49.65 -29.68 18.24
N VAL A 117 -50.22 -30.85 18.02
CA VAL A 117 -51.37 -31.32 18.77
C VAL A 117 -50.96 -31.30 20.23
N SER A 118 -51.63 -30.47 21.00
CA SER A 118 -51.32 -30.23 22.40
C SER A 118 -52.48 -30.72 23.23
N CYS A 119 -52.18 -31.45 24.30
CA CYS A 119 -53.23 -31.91 25.20
C CYS A 119 -53.88 -30.70 25.88
N PRO A 120 -55.20 -30.48 25.74
CA PRO A 120 -55.87 -29.32 26.33
C PRO A 120 -55.91 -29.38 27.87
N MET A 121 -55.68 -30.56 28.47
CA MET A 121 -55.68 -30.73 29.93
C MET A 121 -54.30 -30.51 30.59
N CYS A 122 -53.19 -30.68 29.88
CA CYS A 122 -51.86 -30.58 30.51
C CYS A 122 -50.76 -30.01 29.61
N SER A 123 -51.13 -29.52 28.43
CA SER A 123 -50.25 -28.88 27.43
C SER A 123 -49.09 -29.75 26.94
N ALA A 124 -49.15 -31.07 27.14
CA ALA A 124 -48.16 -31.99 26.60
C ALA A 124 -48.26 -32.03 25.06
N VAL A 125 -47.12 -32.12 24.39
CA VAL A 125 -47.01 -32.10 22.91
C VAL A 125 -46.11 -33.22 22.39
N GLY A 126 -46.21 -33.52 21.10
CA GLY A 126 -45.31 -34.45 20.40
C GLY A 126 -45.44 -35.88 20.90
N GLN A 127 -44.35 -36.49 21.38
CA GLN A 127 -44.28 -37.90 21.78
C GLN A 127 -45.31 -38.33 22.86
N TYR A 128 -45.86 -37.36 23.60
CA TYR A 128 -46.86 -37.57 24.63
C TYR A 128 -48.30 -37.63 24.10
N ILE A 129 -48.53 -37.35 22.82
CA ILE A 129 -49.84 -37.50 22.17
C ILE A 129 -49.82 -38.75 21.29
N LYS A 130 -50.82 -39.61 21.45
CA LYS A 130 -51.03 -40.81 20.63
C LYS A 130 -52.38 -40.72 19.93
N THR A 131 -52.41 -40.90 18.61
CA THR A 131 -53.67 -41.02 17.88
C THR A 131 -54.17 -42.47 17.91
N VAL A 132 -55.44 -42.67 18.26
CA VAL A 132 -56.11 -43.97 18.34
C VAL A 132 -57.47 -43.92 17.65
N GLU A 133 -58.00 -45.07 17.26
CA GLU A 133 -59.36 -45.15 16.70
C GLU A 133 -60.42 -45.03 17.78
N ASP A 134 -61.40 -44.17 17.55
CA ASP A 134 -62.59 -44.01 18.36
C ASP A 134 -63.68 -44.97 17.89
N LYS A 135 -63.69 -46.17 18.49
CA LYS A 135 -64.67 -47.22 18.18
C LYS A 135 -66.12 -46.82 18.46
N SER A 136 -66.36 -45.72 19.19
CA SER A 136 -67.70 -45.19 19.42
C SER A 136 -68.25 -44.40 18.23
N LYS A 137 -67.38 -43.95 17.30
CA LYS A 137 -67.73 -43.10 16.17
C LYS A 137 -67.32 -43.72 14.86
N VAL A 138 -68.26 -44.41 14.21
CA VAL A 138 -68.08 -44.93 12.84
C VAL A 138 -68.28 -43.79 11.85
N LEU A 139 -67.30 -43.55 10.98
CA LEU A 139 -67.38 -42.55 9.91
C LEU A 139 -68.06 -43.12 8.67
N SER A 140 -67.67 -44.32 8.26
CA SER A 140 -68.19 -44.98 7.06
C SER A 140 -67.94 -46.48 7.12
N TYR A 141 -68.53 -47.24 6.20
CA TYR A 141 -68.22 -48.65 5.99
C TYR A 141 -67.57 -48.83 4.63
N VAL A 142 -66.45 -49.55 4.58
CA VAL A 142 -65.84 -50.01 3.33
C VAL A 142 -66.13 -51.50 3.23
N GLY A 143 -67.19 -51.85 2.50
CA GLY A 143 -67.79 -53.19 2.52
C GLY A 143 -68.47 -53.47 3.87
N HIS A 144 -68.12 -54.57 4.53
CA HIS A 144 -68.63 -54.96 5.86
C HIS A 144 -67.72 -54.52 7.03
N ILE A 145 -66.66 -53.74 6.76
CA ILE A 145 -65.69 -53.31 7.78
C ILE A 145 -65.97 -51.84 8.15
N PRO A 146 -66.25 -51.53 9.44
CA PRO A 146 -66.44 -50.16 9.89
C PRO A 146 -65.11 -49.40 9.92
N MET A 147 -65.12 -48.18 9.38
CA MET A 147 -64.05 -47.19 9.56
C MET A 147 -64.39 -46.26 10.71
N TYR A 148 -63.53 -46.21 11.71
CA TYR A 148 -63.72 -45.38 12.90
C TYR A 148 -63.04 -44.02 12.77
N ALA A 149 -63.57 -43.01 13.45
CA ALA A 149 -62.90 -41.73 13.61
C ALA A 149 -61.60 -41.91 14.39
N LYS A 150 -60.64 -40.99 14.24
CA LYS A 150 -59.42 -40.96 15.05
C LYS A 150 -59.55 -39.89 16.13
N LYS A 151 -59.06 -40.19 17.33
CA LYS A 151 -58.93 -39.26 18.46
C LYS A 151 -57.50 -39.28 19.00
N ASN A 152 -57.11 -38.23 19.68
CA ASN A 152 -55.82 -38.10 20.34
C ASN A 152 -55.94 -38.41 21.82
N VAL A 153 -55.00 -39.17 22.36
CA VAL A 153 -54.92 -39.52 23.78
C VAL A 153 -53.59 -39.03 24.32
N CYS A 154 -53.66 -38.23 25.38
CA CYS A 154 -52.49 -37.77 26.09
C CYS A 154 -51.96 -38.88 27.00
N LYS A 155 -50.74 -39.36 26.72
CA LYS A 155 -50.05 -40.35 27.55
C LYS A 155 -49.70 -39.83 28.95
N LYS A 156 -49.70 -38.51 29.16
CA LYS A 156 -49.32 -37.88 30.43
C LYS A 156 -50.48 -37.81 31.42
N CYS A 157 -51.67 -37.42 30.97
CA CYS A 157 -52.85 -37.24 31.84
C CYS A 157 -54.03 -38.15 31.50
N GLY A 158 -53.95 -38.95 30.43
CA GLY A 158 -55.01 -39.84 29.99
C GLY A 158 -56.16 -39.17 29.24
N TYR A 159 -56.16 -37.84 29.07
CA TYR A 159 -57.25 -37.13 28.40
C TYR A 159 -57.33 -37.44 26.91
N GLU A 160 -58.54 -37.67 26.42
CA GLU A 160 -58.85 -38.00 25.03
C GLU A 160 -59.57 -36.82 24.35
N PHE A 161 -59.16 -36.43 23.13
CA PHE A 161 -59.67 -35.26 22.41
C PHE A 161 -59.48 -35.35 20.88
#